data_AF-A0A2P4YGU8-F1
#
_entry.id   AF-A0A2P4YGU8-F1
#
_cell.length_a   1.000
_cell.length_b   1.000
_cell.length_c   1.000
_cell.angle_alpha   90.00
_cell.angle_beta   90.00
_cell.angle_gamma   90.00
#
_symmetry.space_group_name_H-M   'P 1'
#
loop_
_entity.id
_entity.type
_entity.pdbx_description
1 polymer ?
#
loop_
_entity_poly.entity_id
_entity_poly.type
_entity_poly.pdbx_seq_one_letter_code
_entity_poly.pdbx_strand_id
1 'polypeptide(L)'
;MSFEVWRAVNSDPLPNCYREFKKAQPELPKQGRRDILIRTISALARPVQSLADRVLSVIFPTDPTEPLILAVPIDGWVTANLDDVDQFTEERVLTDWEAGSVHKIPLISSFLKDLGECPTNGEIYWRLEDRLLVSFLIKCWFQESQWQEQFMEYENCRALVVGSPGIGKSVITCVLAFYIALVRKTSVVVYRKVKGKGNCLFYLGYEDQEETPGGSTQTKAVCFKATKCSMTPASIIYRSLGNKCGKQKVWLFLDGFIFHDVPAELDDFKMLATSEQADIKSNEVETTHYGLLSSWKKEDLFALGRSICGFSDDEMENRYYYSGGSVREFTLESVSDIRNTIDNAIAGVSESDELLSRKRFIHSHTSQMNRFR
;
A
#
# COMPACT_ATOMS: atom_id res chain seq x y z
N MET A 1 -6.29 28.48 8.81
CA MET A 1 -5.37 28.14 9.91
C MET A 1 -4.40 29.31 10.04
N SER A 2 -4.46 30.10 11.12
CA SER A 2 -3.71 31.36 11.23
C SER A 2 -2.24 31.11 11.62
N PHE A 3 -1.35 31.94 11.06
CA PHE A 3 0.11 31.92 11.22
C PHE A 3 0.59 31.97 12.70
N GLU A 4 -0.29 32.44 13.60
CA GLU A 4 -0.04 32.53 15.03
C GLU A 4 -0.04 31.17 15.74
N VAL A 5 -0.78 30.17 15.22
CA VAL A 5 -0.81 28.80 15.78
C VAL A 5 0.50 28.06 15.51
N TRP A 6 1.11 28.28 14.34
CA TRP A 6 2.41 27.66 14.00
C TRP A 6 3.57 28.24 14.83
N ARG A 7 3.49 29.53 15.18
CA ARG A 7 4.51 30.20 16.02
C ARG A 7 4.45 29.69 17.47
N ALA A 8 3.27 29.43 18.03
CA ALA A 8 3.13 28.94 19.40
C ALA A 8 3.71 27.53 19.64
N VAL A 9 3.68 26.65 18.63
CA VAL A 9 4.19 25.27 18.75
C VAL A 9 5.72 25.21 18.69
N ASN A 10 6.36 26.18 18.05
CA ASN A 10 7.80 26.12 17.76
C ASN A 10 8.67 27.07 18.61
N SER A 11 8.10 27.81 19.57
CA SER A 11 8.82 28.92 20.23
C SER A 11 9.22 28.74 21.70
N ASP A 12 8.87 27.64 22.39
CA ASP A 12 9.23 27.52 23.81
C ASP A 12 9.91 26.17 24.17
N PRO A 13 10.96 26.18 25.02
CA PRO A 13 11.61 24.97 25.48
C PRO A 13 10.65 24.18 26.39
N LEU A 14 10.54 22.88 26.13
CA LEU A 14 9.70 21.90 26.85
C LEU A 14 9.37 22.30 28.31
N PRO A 15 8.08 22.40 28.69
CA PRO A 15 7.67 22.83 30.03
C PRO A 15 8.27 21.92 31.12
N ASN A 16 8.58 22.50 32.28
CA ASN A 16 9.20 21.80 33.42
C ASN A 16 8.49 20.49 33.83
N CYS A 17 7.17 20.38 33.60
CA CYS A 17 6.40 19.16 33.85
C CYS A 17 6.82 17.97 32.98
N TYR A 18 7.31 18.18 31.76
CA TYR A 18 7.84 17.10 30.91
C TYR A 18 9.18 16.56 31.42
N ARG A 19 10.01 17.44 32.02
CA ARG A 19 11.26 17.03 32.70
C ARG A 19 11.00 16.22 33.96
N GLU A 20 9.99 16.61 34.74
CA GLU A 20 9.53 15.87 35.92
C GLU A 20 9.01 14.47 35.54
N PHE A 21 8.20 14.37 34.47
CA PHE A 21 7.70 13.08 33.96
C PHE A 21 8.82 12.14 33.52
N LYS A 22 9.83 12.67 32.82
CA LYS A 22 10.98 11.87 32.36
C LYS A 22 11.86 11.38 33.52
N LYS A 23 11.93 12.13 34.62
CA LYS A 23 12.64 11.74 35.86
C LYS A 23 11.88 10.66 36.66
N ALA A 24 10.56 10.70 36.68
CA ALA A 24 9.74 9.78 37.48
C ALA A 24 9.43 8.42 36.79
N GLN A 25 9.81 8.25 35.53
CA GLN A 25 9.53 7.05 34.72
C GLN A 25 10.05 5.70 35.28
N PRO A 26 11.19 5.64 36.01
CA PRO A 26 11.69 4.37 36.53
C PRO A 26 10.95 3.86 37.77
N GLU A 27 10.35 4.73 38.59
CA GLU A 27 9.97 4.36 39.98
C GLU A 27 8.45 4.23 40.24
N LEU A 28 7.59 4.54 39.27
CA LEU A 28 6.14 4.54 39.50
C LEU A 28 5.42 3.27 38.99
N PRO A 29 4.47 2.71 39.76
CA PRO A 29 3.51 1.71 39.29
C PRO A 29 2.69 2.23 38.09
N LYS A 30 2.21 1.32 37.23
CA LYS A 30 1.47 1.66 35.98
C LYS A 30 0.30 2.64 36.20
N GLN A 31 -0.41 2.53 37.33
CA GLN A 31 -1.52 3.42 37.69
C GLN A 31 -1.05 4.87 37.93
N GLY A 32 0.06 5.07 38.65
CA GLY A 32 0.58 6.40 38.96
C GLY A 32 1.12 7.15 37.73
N ARG A 33 1.59 6.42 36.71
CA ARG A 33 2.01 7.02 35.42
C ARG A 33 0.81 7.58 34.65
N ARG A 34 -0.35 6.93 34.75
CA ARG A 34 -1.61 7.36 34.12
C ARG A 34 -2.12 8.66 34.74
N ASP A 35 -2.12 8.75 36.07
CA ASP A 35 -2.65 9.93 36.77
C ASP A 35 -1.79 11.19 36.56
N ILE A 36 -0.47 11.04 36.49
CA ILE A 36 0.45 12.15 36.21
C ILE A 36 0.33 12.62 34.75
N LEU A 37 0.17 11.69 33.81
CA LEU A 37 -0.04 12.03 32.40
C LEU A 37 -1.39 12.76 32.20
N ILE A 38 -2.47 12.28 32.82
CA ILE A 38 -3.80 12.91 32.78
C ILE A 38 -3.74 14.32 33.39
N ARG A 39 -3.04 14.50 34.52
CA ARG A 39 -2.85 15.83 35.13
C ARG A 39 -2.01 16.76 34.27
N THR A 40 -0.97 16.26 33.62
CA THR A 40 -0.08 17.05 32.75
C THR A 40 -0.81 17.49 31.47
N ILE A 41 -1.64 16.62 30.90
CA ILE A 41 -2.51 16.95 29.75
C ILE A 41 -3.62 17.92 30.17
N SER A 42 -4.21 17.75 31.35
CA SER A 42 -5.27 18.64 31.86
C SER A 42 -4.76 20.05 32.21
N ALA A 43 -3.46 20.19 32.51
CA ALA A 43 -2.82 21.48 32.78
C ALA A 43 -2.45 22.25 31.48
N LEU A 44 -2.35 21.56 30.34
CA LEU A 44 -2.04 22.13 29.03
C LEU A 44 -3.33 22.49 28.27
N ALA A 45 -4.01 23.54 28.75
CA ALA A 45 -5.06 24.33 28.08
C ALA A 45 -6.35 23.61 27.60
N ARG A 46 -7.48 24.16 28.06
CA ARG A 46 -8.88 23.72 27.88
C ARG A 46 -9.45 23.57 26.45
N PRO A 47 -8.84 24.01 25.33
CA PRO A 47 -9.39 23.71 24.00
C PRO A 47 -9.04 22.30 23.47
N VAL A 48 -8.07 21.60 24.07
CA VAL A 48 -7.49 20.35 23.52
C VAL A 48 -8.11 19.07 24.10
N GLN A 49 -8.96 19.18 25.12
CA GLN A 49 -9.60 18.02 25.76
C GLN A 49 -10.41 17.17 24.78
N SER A 50 -11.13 17.77 23.81
CA SER A 50 -11.89 16.96 22.84
C SER A 50 -11.01 16.17 21.85
N LEU A 51 -9.78 16.62 21.60
CA LEU A 51 -8.84 15.92 20.71
C LEU A 51 -8.05 14.86 21.49
N ALA A 52 -7.63 15.18 22.72
CA ALA A 52 -6.96 14.25 23.60
C ALA A 52 -7.88 13.09 24.01
N ASP A 53 -9.16 13.35 24.31
CA ASP A 53 -10.14 12.32 24.66
C ASP A 53 -10.50 11.46 23.44
N ARG A 54 -10.54 12.04 22.23
CA ARG A 54 -10.70 11.30 20.97
C ARG A 54 -9.47 10.46 20.60
N VAL A 55 -8.26 10.90 20.92
CA VAL A 55 -7.03 10.14 20.68
C VAL A 55 -6.80 9.09 21.77
N LEU A 56 -7.24 9.32 23.00
CA LEU A 56 -7.10 8.35 24.09
C LEU A 56 -8.12 7.21 23.99
N SER A 57 -9.35 7.48 23.53
CA SER A 57 -10.32 6.43 23.16
C SER A 57 -9.87 5.59 21.96
N VAL A 58 -8.97 6.11 21.11
CA VAL A 58 -8.31 5.37 20.03
C VAL A 58 -7.28 4.35 20.50
N ILE A 59 -6.62 4.62 21.63
CA ILE A 59 -5.43 3.86 22.04
C ILE A 59 -5.78 2.82 23.12
N PHE A 60 -6.84 3.06 23.90
CA PHE A 60 -7.30 2.12 24.92
C PHE A 60 -8.83 2.09 24.94
N PRO A 61 -9.50 1.08 24.35
CA PRO A 61 -10.92 0.91 24.56
C PRO A 61 -11.15 0.73 26.06
N THR A 62 -12.18 1.39 26.56
CA THR A 62 -12.60 1.26 27.96
C THR A 62 -13.18 -0.12 28.27
N ASP A 63 -13.51 -0.88 27.22
CA ASP A 63 -14.00 -2.25 27.28
C ASP A 63 -13.03 -3.21 26.53
N PRO A 64 -12.48 -4.25 27.18
CA PRO A 64 -11.67 -5.25 26.49
C PRO A 64 -12.43 -6.06 25.43
N THR A 65 -13.76 -5.94 25.35
CA THR A 65 -14.60 -6.58 24.32
C THR A 65 -14.83 -5.70 23.08
N GLU A 66 -14.45 -4.42 23.11
CA GLU A 66 -14.55 -3.55 21.93
C GLU A 66 -13.37 -3.74 20.97
N PRO A 67 -13.60 -4.02 19.67
CA PRO A 67 -12.51 -4.09 18.71
C PRO A 67 -11.87 -2.69 18.56
N LEU A 68 -10.63 -2.56 19.07
CA LEU A 68 -9.73 -1.39 19.00
C LEU A 68 -9.70 -0.64 17.65
N ILE A 69 -10.04 -1.32 16.57
CA ILE A 69 -10.05 -0.80 15.21
C ILE A 69 -11.15 0.26 15.00
N LEU A 70 -12.21 0.28 15.83
CA LEU A 70 -13.37 1.18 15.68
C LEU A 70 -13.13 2.64 16.07
N ALA A 71 -12.00 2.96 16.72
CA ALA A 71 -11.86 4.27 17.36
C ALA A 71 -11.15 5.32 16.49
N VAL A 72 -10.50 4.96 15.37
CA VAL A 72 -9.94 5.97 14.45
C VAL A 72 -11.07 6.51 13.56
N PRO A 73 -11.49 7.78 13.70
CA PRO A 73 -12.51 8.34 12.83
C PRO A 73 -11.89 8.58 11.45
N ILE A 74 -12.05 7.62 10.55
CA ILE A 74 -11.72 7.79 9.13
C ILE A 74 -13.01 7.80 8.34
N ASP A 75 -13.21 8.87 7.58
CA ASP A 75 -14.34 8.98 6.66
C ASP A 75 -14.29 7.87 5.62
N GLY A 76 -15.40 7.13 5.47
CA GLY A 76 -15.50 6.03 4.50
C GLY A 76 -14.94 4.69 4.99
N TRP A 77 -14.79 4.51 6.31
CA TRP A 77 -14.46 3.22 6.93
C TRP A 77 -15.56 2.19 6.67
N VAL A 78 -15.22 1.09 6.01
CA VAL A 78 -16.12 -0.07 5.85
C VAL A 78 -15.40 -1.30 6.36
N THR A 79 -15.90 -1.87 7.45
CA THR A 79 -15.51 -3.20 7.92
C THR A 79 -16.42 -4.21 7.26
N ALA A 80 -15.85 -5.19 6.59
CA ALA A 80 -16.57 -6.35 6.09
C ALA A 80 -15.90 -7.60 6.62
N ASN A 81 -16.70 -8.62 6.88
CA ASN A 81 -16.13 -9.95 7.02
C ASN A 81 -15.73 -10.42 5.63
N LEU A 82 -14.58 -11.10 5.50
CA LEU A 82 -14.44 -12.06 4.40
C LEU A 82 -15.27 -13.30 4.77
N ASP A 83 -16.60 -13.15 4.80
CA ASP A 83 -17.54 -14.18 5.29
C ASP A 83 -17.54 -15.45 4.43
N ASP A 84 -16.74 -15.49 3.37
CA ASP A 84 -16.49 -16.71 2.65
C ASP A 84 -15.15 -16.61 1.92
N VAL A 85 -14.05 -16.74 2.67
CA VAL A 85 -12.71 -16.84 2.09
C VAL A 85 -12.73 -17.89 0.97
N ASP A 86 -13.55 -18.94 1.08
CA ASP A 86 -13.65 -20.05 0.13
C ASP A 86 -14.32 -19.68 -1.19
N GLN A 87 -14.93 -18.50 -1.31
CA GLN A 87 -15.36 -17.96 -2.60
C GLN A 87 -14.18 -17.52 -3.49
N PHE A 88 -12.99 -17.27 -2.91
CA PHE A 88 -11.80 -16.85 -3.64
C PHE A 88 -11.03 -18.02 -4.30
N THR A 89 -11.68 -19.15 -4.59
CA THR A 89 -11.02 -20.38 -5.08
C THR A 89 -10.15 -20.16 -6.31
N GLU A 90 -10.66 -19.49 -7.34
CA GLU A 90 -9.90 -19.18 -8.57
C GLU A 90 -8.79 -18.13 -8.35
N GLU A 91 -9.02 -17.21 -7.41
CA GLU A 91 -8.13 -16.08 -7.11
C GLU A 91 -6.97 -16.46 -6.16
N ARG A 92 -7.06 -17.64 -5.52
CA ARG A 92 -6.06 -18.18 -4.58
C ARG A 92 -4.92 -18.94 -5.27
N VAL A 93 -5.08 -19.38 -6.51
CA VAL A 93 -4.07 -20.20 -7.23
C VAL A 93 -3.13 -19.35 -8.10
N LEU A 94 -2.73 -18.18 -7.58
CA LEU A 94 -1.93 -17.18 -8.30
C LEU A 94 -0.63 -17.73 -8.92
N THR A 95 0.02 -18.68 -8.24
CA THR A 95 1.27 -19.32 -8.72
C THR A 95 1.05 -20.26 -9.91
N ASP A 96 -0.17 -20.75 -10.07
CA ASP A 96 -0.52 -21.78 -11.05
C ASP A 96 -1.18 -21.15 -12.29
N TRP A 97 -1.45 -19.85 -12.26
CA TRP A 97 -1.98 -19.11 -13.38
C TRP A 97 -1.07 -19.24 -14.61
N GLU A 98 -1.66 -19.71 -15.70
CA GLU A 98 -0.98 -19.78 -16.98
C GLU A 98 -0.61 -18.37 -17.46
N ALA A 99 0.60 -18.23 -18.02
CA ALA A 99 1.04 -16.98 -18.61
C ALA A 99 0.51 -16.88 -20.05
N GLY A 100 0.16 -15.68 -20.48
CA GLY A 100 -0.43 -15.43 -21.79
C GLY A 100 -1.94 -15.69 -21.85
N SER A 101 -2.60 -15.82 -20.70
CA SER A 101 -4.05 -16.05 -20.61
C SER A 101 -4.75 -15.03 -19.73
N VAL A 102 -6.06 -14.92 -19.89
CA VAL A 102 -6.93 -14.10 -19.05
C VAL A 102 -7.40 -14.91 -17.84
N HIS A 103 -7.31 -14.31 -16.66
CA HIS A 103 -7.78 -14.87 -15.40
C HIS A 103 -8.85 -13.97 -14.80
N LYS A 104 -9.84 -14.59 -14.18
CA LYS A 104 -10.94 -13.88 -13.52
C LYS A 104 -10.57 -13.59 -12.08
N ILE A 105 -10.80 -12.35 -11.68
CA ILE A 105 -10.65 -11.84 -10.32
C ILE A 105 -11.84 -10.97 -9.88
N PRO A 106 -13.09 -11.43 -10.03
CA PRO A 106 -14.28 -10.64 -9.75
C PRO A 106 -14.37 -10.15 -8.30
N LEU A 107 -13.90 -10.93 -7.32
CA LEU A 107 -14.01 -10.59 -5.91
C LEU A 107 -12.97 -9.55 -5.50
N ILE A 108 -11.70 -9.75 -5.91
CA ILE A 108 -10.65 -8.73 -5.77
C ILE A 108 -11.07 -7.42 -6.44
N SER A 109 -11.56 -7.48 -7.68
CA SER A 109 -11.99 -6.29 -8.43
C SER A 109 -13.14 -5.56 -7.72
N SER A 110 -14.18 -6.30 -7.30
CA SER A 110 -15.31 -5.75 -6.55
C SER A 110 -14.86 -5.08 -5.25
N PHE A 111 -13.90 -5.67 -4.54
CA PHE A 111 -13.34 -5.09 -3.32
C PHE A 111 -12.60 -3.76 -3.60
N LEU A 112 -11.79 -3.74 -4.66
CA LEU A 112 -10.90 -2.63 -5.02
C LEU A 112 -11.58 -1.49 -5.80
N LYS A 113 -12.82 -1.65 -6.26
CA LYS A 113 -13.52 -0.69 -7.13
C LYS A 113 -13.46 0.77 -6.62
N ASP A 114 -13.54 0.96 -5.30
CA ASP A 114 -13.53 2.29 -4.66
C ASP A 114 -12.13 2.76 -4.23
N LEU A 115 -11.08 1.96 -4.47
CA LEU A 115 -9.70 2.17 -4.00
C LEU A 115 -8.75 2.58 -5.14
N GLY A 116 -9.27 3.33 -6.10
CA GLY A 116 -8.44 3.97 -7.12
C GLY A 116 -8.15 3.13 -8.37
N GLU A 117 -9.17 2.39 -8.84
CA GLU A 117 -9.20 1.59 -10.08
C GLU A 117 -8.14 0.48 -10.17
N CYS A 118 -8.64 -0.76 -10.09
CA CYS A 118 -7.92 -2.01 -10.32
C CYS A 118 -8.96 -3.01 -10.85
N PRO A 119 -8.63 -3.81 -11.87
CA PRO A 119 -9.31 -3.83 -13.17
C PRO A 119 -10.84 -3.80 -13.09
N THR A 120 -11.46 -2.94 -13.90
CA THR A 120 -12.90 -2.62 -13.87
C THR A 120 -13.82 -3.78 -14.16
N ASN A 121 -13.32 -4.82 -14.85
CA ASN A 121 -14.15 -5.91 -15.34
C ASN A 121 -13.90 -7.23 -14.59
N GLY A 122 -13.07 -7.22 -13.54
CA GLY A 122 -12.73 -8.45 -12.83
C GLY A 122 -11.91 -9.43 -13.65
N GLU A 123 -11.14 -8.94 -14.62
CA GLU A 123 -10.30 -9.77 -15.50
C GLU A 123 -8.87 -9.19 -15.55
N ILE A 124 -7.88 -10.08 -15.59
CA ILE A 124 -6.47 -9.75 -15.75
C ILE A 124 -5.87 -10.62 -16.85
N TYR A 125 -5.22 -10.01 -17.82
CA TYR A 125 -4.30 -10.74 -18.69
C TYR A 125 -2.97 -10.91 -17.96
N TRP A 126 -2.54 -12.16 -17.73
CA TRP A 126 -1.37 -12.47 -16.92
C TRP A 126 -0.16 -12.73 -17.80
N ARG A 127 0.83 -11.83 -17.78
CA ARG A 127 2.04 -11.99 -18.62
C ARG A 127 3.03 -12.96 -17.99
N LEU A 128 3.95 -13.44 -18.83
CA LEU A 128 5.07 -14.24 -18.36
C LEU A 128 5.92 -13.46 -17.34
N GLU A 129 6.17 -12.18 -17.58
CA GLU A 129 6.92 -11.29 -16.69
C GLU A 129 6.24 -11.14 -15.32
N ASP A 130 4.90 -11.00 -15.31
CA ASP A 130 4.13 -10.88 -14.08
C ASP A 130 4.19 -12.19 -13.28
N ARG A 131 4.03 -13.34 -13.97
CA ARG A 131 4.18 -14.67 -13.36
C ARG A 131 5.56 -14.88 -12.77
N LEU A 132 6.62 -14.53 -13.51
CA LEU A 132 8.01 -14.71 -13.07
C LEU A 132 8.32 -13.85 -11.84
N LEU A 133 7.89 -12.58 -11.85
CA LEU A 133 8.06 -11.67 -10.71
C LEU A 133 7.36 -12.22 -9.47
N VAL A 134 6.07 -12.56 -9.58
CA VAL A 134 5.29 -13.09 -8.46
C VAL A 134 5.87 -14.39 -7.93
N SER A 135 6.22 -15.32 -8.82
CA SER A 135 6.84 -16.60 -8.44
C SER A 135 8.16 -16.39 -7.69
N PHE A 136 8.98 -15.44 -8.15
CA PHE A 136 10.23 -15.09 -7.50
C PHE A 136 9.99 -14.50 -6.10
N LEU A 137 9.10 -13.52 -5.96
CA LEU A 137 8.80 -12.88 -4.68
C LEU A 137 8.26 -13.88 -3.64
N ILE A 138 7.34 -14.75 -4.05
CA ILE A 138 6.78 -15.79 -3.17
C ILE A 138 7.88 -16.75 -2.70
N LYS A 139 8.74 -17.22 -3.60
CA LYS A 139 9.87 -18.09 -3.24
C LYS A 139 10.83 -17.42 -2.28
N CYS A 140 11.16 -16.15 -2.49
CA CYS A 140 12.04 -15.39 -1.62
C CYS A 140 11.44 -15.18 -0.23
N TRP A 141 10.17 -14.83 -0.12
CA TRP A 141 9.55 -14.53 1.16
C TRP A 141 9.23 -15.78 1.99
N PHE A 142 8.88 -16.90 1.36
CA PHE A 142 8.48 -18.13 2.06
C PHE A 142 9.52 -19.25 1.97
N GLN A 143 10.70 -18.97 1.43
CA GLN A 143 11.83 -19.89 1.37
C GLN A 143 11.47 -21.24 0.71
N GLU A 144 10.60 -21.24 -0.30
CA GLU A 144 10.07 -22.46 -0.92
C GLU A 144 11.07 -23.17 -1.85
N SER A 145 12.37 -23.01 -1.60
CA SER A 145 13.41 -23.61 -2.44
C SER A 145 14.70 -23.87 -1.68
N GLN A 146 15.37 -24.98 -2.05
CA GLN A 146 16.65 -25.47 -1.50
C GLN A 146 17.86 -24.59 -1.85
N TRP A 147 17.70 -23.32 -2.20
CA TRP A 147 18.81 -22.37 -2.45
C TRP A 147 19.48 -21.89 -1.15
N GLN A 148 19.51 -22.76 -0.14
CA GLN A 148 19.81 -22.44 1.27
C GLN A 148 21.29 -22.15 1.56
N GLU A 149 22.21 -22.26 0.59
CA GLU A 149 23.64 -22.23 0.93
C GLU A 149 24.37 -20.91 0.64
N GLN A 150 23.74 -19.88 0.04
CA GLN A 150 24.50 -18.67 -0.37
C GLN A 150 23.98 -17.31 0.09
N PHE A 151 22.80 -17.19 0.70
CA PHE A 151 22.30 -15.87 1.11
C PHE A 151 21.68 -15.94 2.51
N MET A 152 22.29 -15.22 3.45
CA MET A 152 21.88 -15.14 4.85
C MET A 152 20.69 -14.18 5.06
N GLU A 153 19.86 -14.49 6.07
CA GLU A 153 18.79 -13.67 6.67
C GLU A 153 17.61 -13.19 5.78
N TYR A 154 16.87 -14.15 5.22
CA TYR A 154 15.63 -13.90 4.47
C TYR A 154 14.44 -13.38 5.30
N GLU A 155 14.50 -13.40 6.64
CA GLU A 155 13.36 -12.97 7.50
C GLU A 155 12.95 -11.50 7.27
N ASN A 156 13.87 -10.68 6.74
CA ASN A 156 13.67 -9.26 6.48
C ASN A 156 13.66 -8.87 4.99
N CYS A 157 13.53 -9.83 4.08
CA CYS A 157 13.48 -9.55 2.65
C CYS A 157 12.34 -8.57 2.29
N ARG A 158 12.70 -7.43 1.69
CA ARG A 158 11.78 -6.42 1.13
C ARG A 158 11.83 -6.45 -0.39
N ALA A 159 10.74 -6.10 -1.05
CA ALA A 159 10.65 -6.04 -2.49
C ALA A 159 10.42 -4.61 -2.99
N LEU A 160 11.21 -4.18 -3.97
CA LEU A 160 10.99 -2.96 -4.74
C LEU A 160 10.57 -3.34 -6.15
N VAL A 161 9.30 -3.11 -6.48
CA VAL A 161 8.78 -3.32 -7.83
C VAL A 161 8.75 -1.99 -8.56
N VAL A 162 9.64 -1.85 -9.53
CA VAL A 162 9.87 -0.61 -10.27
C VAL A 162 9.45 -0.78 -11.71
N GLY A 163 8.90 0.28 -12.31
CA GLY A 163 8.65 0.34 -13.75
C GLY A 163 7.79 1.54 -14.12
N SER A 164 7.60 1.80 -15.41
CA SER A 164 6.88 2.99 -15.86
C SER A 164 5.43 3.07 -15.32
N PRO A 165 4.83 4.27 -15.25
CA PRO A 165 3.41 4.40 -14.95
C PRO A 165 2.54 3.55 -15.88
N GLY A 166 1.45 2.98 -15.36
CA GLY A 166 0.45 2.32 -16.19
C GLY A 166 0.78 0.90 -16.68
N ILE A 167 1.88 0.28 -16.24
CA ILE A 167 2.27 -1.10 -16.65
C ILE A 167 1.67 -2.24 -15.80
N GLY A 168 0.84 -1.95 -14.80
CA GLY A 168 0.19 -2.98 -13.97
C GLY A 168 0.80 -3.27 -12.59
N LYS A 169 1.79 -2.49 -12.12
CA LYS A 169 2.40 -2.69 -10.78
C LYS A 169 1.37 -2.76 -9.64
N SER A 170 0.43 -1.81 -9.62
CA SER A 170 -0.61 -1.75 -8.58
C SER A 170 -1.54 -2.96 -8.60
N VAL A 171 -1.80 -3.53 -9.78
CA VAL A 171 -2.57 -4.78 -9.94
C VAL A 171 -1.82 -5.94 -9.29
N ILE A 172 -0.52 -6.08 -9.59
CA ILE A 172 0.34 -7.10 -8.98
C ILE A 172 0.36 -6.94 -7.46
N THR A 173 0.57 -5.73 -6.95
CA THR A 173 0.57 -5.45 -5.49
C THR A 173 -0.74 -5.90 -4.83
N CYS A 174 -1.88 -5.59 -5.44
CA CYS A 174 -3.18 -5.95 -4.86
C CYS A 174 -3.43 -7.45 -4.93
N VAL A 175 -3.25 -8.09 -6.10
CA VAL A 175 -3.45 -9.54 -6.26
C VAL A 175 -2.52 -10.32 -5.32
N LEU A 176 -1.27 -9.88 -5.19
CA LEU A 176 -0.32 -10.48 -4.26
C LEU A 176 -0.74 -10.28 -2.80
N ALA A 177 -1.23 -9.10 -2.40
CA ALA A 177 -1.75 -8.88 -1.05
C ALA A 177 -2.89 -9.84 -0.69
N PHE A 178 -3.82 -10.09 -1.64
CA PHE A 178 -4.87 -11.08 -1.47
C PHE A 178 -4.31 -12.50 -1.39
N TYR A 179 -3.38 -12.88 -2.27
CA TYR A 179 -2.74 -14.20 -2.19
C TYR A 179 -2.06 -14.43 -0.82
N ILE A 180 -1.28 -13.47 -0.34
CA ILE A 180 -0.61 -13.53 0.96
C ILE A 180 -1.62 -13.65 2.11
N ALA A 181 -2.69 -12.85 2.08
CA ALA A 181 -3.73 -12.92 3.09
C ALA A 181 -4.48 -14.25 3.06
N LEU A 182 -4.98 -14.68 1.90
CA LEU A 182 -5.91 -15.80 1.78
C LEU A 182 -5.23 -17.16 1.82
N VAL A 183 -4.06 -17.28 1.18
CA VAL A 183 -3.32 -18.54 1.00
C VAL A 183 -2.26 -18.71 2.08
N ARG A 184 -1.46 -17.66 2.33
CA ARG A 184 -0.37 -17.69 3.32
C ARG A 184 -0.82 -17.33 4.73
N LYS A 185 -2.11 -17.03 4.91
CA LYS A 185 -2.72 -16.68 6.21
C LYS A 185 -1.96 -15.57 6.95
N THR A 186 -1.37 -14.65 6.20
CA THR A 186 -0.54 -13.56 6.74
C THR A 186 -1.29 -12.25 6.56
N SER A 187 -1.49 -11.49 7.62
CA SER A 187 -2.23 -10.22 7.55
C SER A 187 -1.46 -9.19 6.71
N VAL A 188 -2.15 -8.45 5.85
CA VAL A 188 -1.57 -7.45 4.96
C VAL A 188 -2.30 -6.12 5.09
N VAL A 189 -1.56 -5.05 5.29
CA VAL A 189 -2.01 -3.67 5.10
C VAL A 189 -1.47 -3.17 3.78
N VAL A 190 -2.33 -2.62 2.93
CA VAL A 190 -1.93 -1.99 1.68
C VAL A 190 -2.26 -0.51 1.76
N TYR A 191 -1.24 0.34 1.64
CA TYR A 191 -1.39 1.78 1.60
C TYR A 191 -1.01 2.30 0.22
N ARG A 192 -1.96 2.97 -0.45
CA ARG A 192 -1.84 3.36 -1.87
C ARG A 192 -1.98 4.86 -2.02
N LYS A 193 -1.09 5.46 -2.80
CA LYS A 193 -1.15 6.85 -3.26
C LYS A 193 -1.56 6.86 -4.73
N VAL A 194 -2.81 7.20 -4.99
CA VAL A 194 -3.37 7.20 -6.34
C VAL A 194 -3.47 8.63 -6.86
N LYS A 195 -2.74 8.94 -7.93
CA LYS A 195 -2.72 10.29 -8.55
C LYS A 195 -4.16 10.71 -8.91
N GLY A 196 -4.55 11.91 -8.50
CA GLY A 196 -5.88 12.47 -8.76
C GLY A 196 -7.01 11.94 -7.86
N LYS A 197 -6.82 10.83 -7.15
CA LYS A 197 -7.83 10.23 -6.25
C LYS A 197 -7.47 10.32 -4.77
N GLY A 198 -6.21 10.65 -4.47
CA GLY A 198 -5.71 10.75 -3.10
C GLY A 198 -5.20 9.41 -2.58
N ASN A 199 -5.03 9.34 -1.27
CA ASN A 199 -4.47 8.17 -0.61
C ASN A 199 -5.59 7.28 -0.08
N CYS A 200 -5.46 5.97 -0.24
CA CYS A 200 -6.40 4.99 0.28
C CYS A 200 -5.65 3.85 0.98
N LEU A 201 -6.35 3.15 1.85
CA LEU A 201 -5.81 2.05 2.65
C LEU A 201 -6.79 0.89 2.66
N PHE A 202 -6.28 -0.33 2.66
CA PHE A 202 -7.07 -1.49 3.03
C PHE A 202 -6.24 -2.50 3.82
N TYR A 203 -6.94 -3.34 4.56
CA TYR A 203 -6.38 -4.41 5.36
C TYR A 203 -7.11 -5.71 5.08
N LEU A 204 -6.34 -6.77 5.00
CA LEU A 204 -6.79 -8.15 4.91
C LEU A 204 -6.10 -8.93 6.03
N GLY A 205 -6.84 -9.56 6.92
CA GLY A 205 -6.20 -10.31 8.00
C GLY A 205 -7.17 -11.18 8.77
N TYR A 206 -6.74 -11.54 9.98
CA TYR A 206 -7.38 -12.55 10.79
C TYR A 206 -7.53 -12.07 12.24
N GLU A 207 -8.67 -12.38 12.84
CA GLU A 207 -8.95 -12.14 14.26
C GLU A 207 -9.38 -13.44 14.93
N ASP A 208 -8.88 -13.68 16.14
CA ASP A 208 -9.31 -14.81 16.95
C ASP A 208 -10.73 -14.54 17.46
N GLN A 209 -11.66 -15.47 17.25
CA GLN A 209 -12.93 -15.45 17.96
C GLN A 209 -12.75 -16.04 19.37
N GLU A 210 -13.56 -15.54 20.30
CA GLU A 210 -13.62 -16.08 21.66
C GLU A 210 -13.92 -17.59 21.65
N GLU A 211 -13.44 -18.26 22.70
CA GLU A 211 -13.61 -19.69 22.88
C GLU A 211 -15.08 -20.07 22.81
N THR A 212 -15.43 -20.90 21.82
CA THR A 212 -16.70 -21.62 21.88
C THR A 212 -16.66 -22.56 23.08
N PRO A 213 -17.80 -22.81 23.76
CA PRO A 213 -17.88 -23.80 24.82
C PRO A 213 -17.57 -25.19 24.23
N GLY A 214 -16.30 -25.58 24.28
CA GLY A 214 -15.71 -26.65 23.47
C GLY A 214 -14.20 -26.52 23.25
N GLY A 215 -13.60 -25.34 23.48
CA GLY A 215 -12.14 -25.16 23.55
C GLY A 215 -11.41 -25.00 22.20
N SER A 216 -12.13 -24.84 21.09
CA SER A 216 -11.53 -24.49 19.79
C SER A 216 -11.63 -23.00 19.52
N THR A 217 -10.48 -22.31 19.47
CA THR A 217 -10.38 -20.93 18.96
C THR A 217 -10.58 -20.94 17.45
N GLN A 218 -11.65 -20.32 16.96
CA GLN A 218 -11.89 -20.18 15.52
C GLN A 218 -11.32 -18.84 15.05
N THR A 219 -10.38 -18.87 14.12
CA THR A 219 -9.81 -17.66 13.52
C THR A 219 -10.72 -17.19 12.38
N LYS A 220 -11.25 -15.96 12.48
CA LYS A 220 -12.11 -15.34 11.48
C LYS A 220 -11.33 -14.40 10.57
N ALA A 221 -11.55 -14.49 9.26
CA ALA A 221 -10.99 -13.56 8.31
C ALA A 221 -11.76 -12.22 8.33
N VAL A 222 -11.02 -11.12 8.42
CA VAL A 222 -11.56 -9.76 8.47
C VAL A 222 -10.91 -8.89 7.41
N CYS A 223 -11.66 -7.93 6.89
CA CYS A 223 -11.10 -6.86 6.08
C CYS A 223 -11.73 -5.52 6.40
N PHE A 224 -10.96 -4.48 6.09
CA PHE A 224 -11.50 -3.13 6.04
C PHE A 224 -10.83 -2.34 4.94
N LYS A 225 -11.52 -1.29 4.50
CA LYS A 225 -10.98 -0.31 3.57
C LYS A 225 -11.36 1.10 3.97
N ALA A 226 -10.47 2.03 3.63
CA ALA A 226 -10.63 3.46 3.76
C ALA A 226 -10.28 4.11 2.41
N THR A 227 -11.28 4.67 1.74
CA THR A 227 -11.12 5.29 0.41
C THR A 227 -10.36 6.61 0.46
N LYS A 228 -10.34 7.27 1.62
CA LYS A 228 -9.56 8.48 1.90
C LYS A 228 -8.82 8.30 3.23
N CYS A 229 -7.53 8.01 3.14
CA CYS A 229 -6.68 7.81 4.31
C CYS A 229 -5.39 8.61 4.17
N SER A 230 -5.25 9.70 4.94
CA SER A 230 -3.98 10.40 5.02
C SER A 230 -2.91 9.54 5.72
N MET A 231 -1.67 10.00 5.66
CA MET A 231 -0.52 9.24 6.14
C MET A 231 -0.58 8.97 7.65
N THR A 232 -1.00 9.96 8.45
CA THR A 232 -1.02 9.85 9.91
C THR A 232 -2.00 8.77 10.41
N PRO A 233 -3.27 8.71 9.95
CA PRO A 233 -4.15 7.60 10.27
C PRO A 233 -3.61 6.25 9.77
N ALA A 234 -3.00 6.20 8.57
CA ALA A 234 -2.44 4.96 8.03
C ALA A 234 -1.31 4.40 8.92
N SER A 235 -0.39 5.25 9.37
CA SER A 235 0.72 4.83 10.24
C SER A 235 0.25 4.41 11.63
N ILE A 236 -0.79 5.07 12.17
CA ILE A 236 -1.42 4.67 13.43
C ILE A 236 -2.06 3.29 13.29
N ILE A 237 -2.87 3.06 12.25
CA ILE A 237 -3.51 1.76 12.01
C ILE A 237 -2.47 0.65 11.91
N TYR A 238 -1.48 0.84 11.04
CA TYR A 238 -0.45 -0.17 10.81
C TYR A 238 0.32 -0.50 12.09
N ARG A 239 0.71 0.52 12.86
CA ARG A 239 1.39 0.33 14.16
C ARG A 239 0.49 -0.39 15.17
N SER A 240 -0.79 -0.03 15.25
CA SER A 240 -1.75 -0.66 16.17
C SER A 240 -1.96 -2.14 15.83
N LEU A 241 -2.10 -2.47 14.54
CA LEU A 241 -2.18 -3.86 14.08
C LEU A 241 -0.90 -4.64 14.39
N GLY A 242 0.27 -4.05 14.12
CA GLY A 242 1.56 -4.66 14.45
C GLY A 242 1.75 -4.87 15.96
N ASN A 243 1.22 -3.99 16.82
CA ASN A 243 1.27 -4.17 18.26
C ASN A 243 0.31 -5.27 18.76
N LYS A 244 -0.87 -5.42 18.13
CA LYS A 244 -1.87 -6.43 18.48
C LYS A 244 -1.44 -7.83 18.04
N CYS A 245 -1.01 -7.97 16.79
CA CYS A 245 -0.72 -9.26 16.17
C CYS A 245 0.75 -9.66 16.26
N GLY A 246 1.64 -8.73 16.61
CA GLY A 246 3.09 -8.84 16.48
C GLY A 246 3.54 -8.34 15.11
N LYS A 247 4.58 -7.49 15.08
CA LYS A 247 5.04 -6.80 13.86
C LYS A 247 5.36 -7.75 12.70
N GLN A 248 5.91 -8.93 12.99
CA GLN A 248 6.24 -9.92 11.97
C GLN A 248 5.01 -10.58 11.32
N LYS A 249 3.82 -10.43 11.91
CA LYS A 249 2.56 -11.04 11.42
C LYS A 249 1.73 -10.12 10.53
N VAL A 250 2.08 -8.83 10.44
CA VAL A 250 1.35 -7.85 9.62
C VAL A 250 2.31 -7.25 8.60
N TRP A 251 2.09 -7.56 7.33
CA TRP A 251 2.90 -7.04 6.24
C TRP A 251 2.36 -5.71 5.74
N LEU A 252 3.25 -4.78 5.46
CA LEU A 252 2.91 -3.50 4.84
C LEU A 252 3.33 -3.48 3.37
N PHE A 253 2.36 -3.26 2.48
CA PHE A 253 2.57 -3.01 1.06
C PHE A 253 2.30 -1.54 0.75
N LEU A 254 3.21 -0.92 0.02
CA LEU A 254 3.12 0.46 -0.43
C LEU A 254 2.95 0.50 -1.96
N ASP A 255 2.05 1.35 -2.45
CA ASP A 255 1.79 1.54 -3.88
C ASP A 255 1.76 3.03 -4.23
N GLY A 256 2.53 3.43 -5.24
CA GLY A 256 2.56 4.82 -5.73
C GLY A 256 3.41 5.78 -4.90
N PHE A 257 4.22 5.27 -3.95
CA PHE A 257 5.19 6.07 -3.19
C PHE A 257 6.53 6.16 -3.93
N ILE A 258 7.23 7.27 -3.73
CA ILE A 258 8.63 7.42 -4.12
C ILE A 258 9.47 6.81 -3.01
N PHE A 259 10.44 5.97 -3.34
CA PHE A 259 11.21 5.21 -2.35
C PHE A 259 11.88 6.12 -1.31
N HIS A 260 12.46 7.24 -1.74
CA HIS A 260 13.11 8.21 -0.85
C HIS A 260 12.13 9.07 -0.03
N ASP A 261 10.85 9.09 -0.42
CA ASP A 261 9.80 9.83 0.29
C ASP A 261 8.97 8.92 1.22
N VAL A 262 9.33 7.63 1.33
CA VAL A 262 8.66 6.74 2.28
C VAL A 262 8.97 7.24 3.70
N PRO A 263 7.95 7.55 4.51
CA PRO A 263 8.16 8.06 5.85
C PRO A 263 8.71 6.96 6.76
N ALA A 264 9.49 7.34 7.78
CA ALA A 264 10.11 6.41 8.71
C ALA A 264 9.10 5.51 9.42
N GLU A 265 7.86 5.96 9.62
CA GLU A 265 6.82 5.15 10.25
C GLU A 265 6.28 4.01 9.38
N LEU A 266 6.62 4.00 8.08
CA LEU A 266 6.22 3.01 7.09
C LEU A 266 7.44 2.34 6.45
N ASP A 267 8.64 2.55 6.99
CA ASP A 267 9.91 2.11 6.39
C ASP A 267 10.15 0.60 6.48
N ASP A 268 9.37 -0.12 7.29
CA ASP A 268 9.44 -1.57 7.47
C ASP A 268 8.51 -2.34 6.53
N PHE A 269 8.12 -1.71 5.42
CA PHE A 269 7.33 -2.32 4.36
C PHE A 269 7.97 -3.59 3.79
N LYS A 270 7.13 -4.56 3.41
CA LYS A 270 7.55 -5.79 2.71
C LYS A 270 7.60 -5.61 1.21
N MET A 271 6.77 -4.73 0.64
CA MET A 271 6.75 -4.45 -0.78
C MET A 271 6.46 -2.97 -1.04
N LEU A 272 7.20 -2.37 -1.98
CA LEU A 272 6.90 -1.06 -2.54
C LEU A 272 6.80 -1.17 -4.07
N ALA A 273 5.65 -0.82 -4.63
CA ALA A 273 5.46 -0.59 -6.05
C ALA A 273 5.63 0.90 -6.37
N THR A 274 6.67 1.24 -7.13
CA THR A 274 7.01 2.63 -7.46
C THR A 274 7.28 2.83 -8.94
N SER A 275 6.97 4.04 -9.43
CA SER A 275 7.26 4.42 -10.82
C SER A 275 8.63 5.03 -11.02
N GLU A 276 9.37 5.28 -9.93
CA GLU A 276 10.67 5.94 -9.96
C GLU A 276 11.79 4.96 -9.69
N GLN A 277 12.99 5.30 -10.19
CA GLN A 277 14.18 4.54 -9.84
C GLN A 277 14.47 4.73 -8.35
N ALA A 278 14.75 3.63 -7.66
CA ALA A 278 15.24 3.66 -6.30
C ALA A 278 16.77 3.58 -6.34
N ASP A 279 17.44 4.58 -5.79
CA ASP A 279 18.89 4.48 -5.55
C ASP A 279 19.09 3.73 -4.23
N ILE A 280 19.22 2.40 -4.33
CA ILE A 280 19.40 1.53 -3.17
C ILE A 280 20.83 1.67 -2.69
N LYS A 281 20.99 2.09 -1.44
CA LYS A 281 22.32 2.18 -0.81
C LYS A 281 22.92 0.79 -0.66
N SER A 282 24.25 0.69 -0.72
CA SER A 282 24.98 -0.59 -0.70
C SER A 282 24.64 -1.50 0.50
N ASN A 283 24.27 -0.93 1.65
CA ASN A 283 23.87 -1.66 2.86
C ASN A 283 22.42 -2.20 2.82
N GLU A 284 21.58 -1.72 1.91
CA GLU A 284 20.19 -2.17 1.74
C GLU A 284 20.05 -3.24 0.65
N VAL A 285 21.09 -3.43 -0.17
CA VAL A 285 21.12 -4.38 -1.30
C VAL A 285 20.95 -5.82 -0.84
N GLU A 286 21.49 -6.18 0.33
CA GLU A 286 21.43 -7.56 0.83
C GLU A 286 20.03 -7.96 1.33
N THR A 287 19.20 -6.98 1.71
CA THR A 287 17.86 -7.22 2.27
C THR A 287 16.73 -6.78 1.34
N THR A 288 17.05 -6.21 0.18
CA THR A 288 16.08 -5.64 -0.77
C THR A 288 16.20 -6.28 -2.14
N HIS A 289 15.15 -6.96 -2.58
CA HIS A 289 15.03 -7.48 -3.93
C HIS A 289 14.42 -6.45 -4.87
N TYR A 290 15.07 -6.26 -6.02
CA TYR A 290 14.63 -5.31 -7.04
C TYR A 290 13.98 -6.05 -8.21
N GLY A 291 12.68 -5.82 -8.41
CA GLY A 291 11.90 -6.33 -9.54
C GLY A 291 11.62 -5.23 -10.55
N LEU A 292 12.32 -5.22 -11.68
CA LEU A 292 12.01 -4.32 -12.79
C LEU A 292 10.88 -4.92 -13.63
N LEU A 293 9.72 -4.27 -13.63
CA LEU A 293 8.62 -4.61 -14.50
C LEU A 293 8.74 -3.83 -15.81
N SER A 294 8.89 -4.57 -16.91
CA SER A 294 8.99 -4.00 -18.25
C SER A 294 7.65 -3.47 -18.75
N SER A 295 7.72 -2.48 -19.66
CA SER A 295 6.58 -2.09 -20.48
C SER A 295 6.00 -3.28 -21.21
N TRP A 296 4.71 -3.24 -21.50
CA TRP A 296 4.03 -4.34 -22.17
C TRP A 296 4.54 -4.50 -23.60
N LYS A 297 4.76 -5.77 -23.98
CA LYS A 297 5.07 -6.13 -25.36
C LYS A 297 3.83 -5.89 -26.22
N LYS A 298 4.07 -5.68 -27.52
CA LYS A 298 2.98 -5.45 -28.48
C LYS A 298 2.04 -6.64 -28.52
N GLU A 299 2.59 -7.84 -28.55
CA GLU A 299 1.85 -9.10 -28.62
C GLU A 299 0.94 -9.29 -27.40
N ASP A 300 1.44 -8.95 -26.19
CA ASP A 300 0.67 -9.03 -24.94
C ASP A 300 -0.46 -7.99 -24.90
N LEU A 301 -0.20 -6.75 -25.32
CA LEU A 301 -1.26 -5.74 -25.39
C LEU A 301 -2.32 -6.10 -26.43
N PHE A 302 -1.93 -6.70 -27.54
CA PHE A 302 -2.87 -7.14 -28.56
C PHE A 302 -3.71 -8.32 -28.06
N ALA A 303 -3.09 -9.26 -27.34
CA ALA A 303 -3.81 -10.35 -26.70
C ALA A 303 -4.80 -9.82 -25.64
N LEU A 304 -4.38 -8.89 -24.78
CA LEU A 304 -5.25 -8.21 -23.81
C LEU A 304 -6.38 -7.45 -24.53
N GLY A 305 -6.06 -6.67 -25.56
CA GLY A 305 -7.02 -5.85 -26.31
C GLY A 305 -8.12 -6.69 -26.95
N ARG A 306 -7.77 -7.84 -27.53
CA ARG A 306 -8.76 -8.79 -28.09
C ARG A 306 -9.58 -9.48 -27.02
N SER A 307 -8.93 -9.97 -25.96
CA SER A 307 -9.56 -10.87 -24.99
C SER A 307 -10.42 -10.15 -23.94
N ILE A 308 -10.01 -8.96 -23.50
CA ILE A 308 -10.67 -8.21 -22.43
C ILE A 308 -11.41 -6.99 -22.97
N CYS A 309 -10.81 -6.26 -23.91
CA CYS A 309 -11.36 -4.98 -24.37
C CYS A 309 -12.22 -5.10 -25.64
N GLY A 310 -12.13 -6.22 -26.38
CA GLY A 310 -12.85 -6.40 -27.64
C GLY A 310 -12.40 -5.44 -28.76
N PHE A 311 -11.16 -4.94 -28.73
CA PHE A 311 -10.64 -4.03 -29.74
C PHE A 311 -10.38 -4.74 -31.08
N SER A 312 -10.59 -4.02 -32.18
CA SER A 312 -10.26 -4.52 -33.52
C SER A 312 -8.76 -4.42 -33.83
N ASP A 313 -8.26 -5.23 -34.78
CA ASP A 313 -6.84 -5.20 -35.17
C ASP A 313 -6.37 -3.83 -35.66
N ASP A 314 -7.20 -3.12 -36.44
CA ASP A 314 -6.91 -1.76 -36.94
C ASP A 314 -6.78 -0.73 -35.81
N GLU A 315 -7.56 -0.91 -34.74
CA GLU A 315 -7.55 -0.02 -33.59
C GLU A 315 -6.35 -0.28 -32.68
N MET A 316 -5.95 -1.54 -32.52
CA MET A 316 -4.85 -1.94 -31.63
C MET A 316 -3.50 -1.35 -32.05
N GLU A 317 -3.22 -1.22 -33.35
CA GLU A 317 -1.99 -0.58 -33.84
C GLU A 317 -1.90 0.87 -33.39
N ASN A 318 -2.97 1.65 -33.57
CA ASN A 318 -3.02 3.03 -33.15
C ASN A 318 -2.91 3.16 -31.63
N ARG A 319 -3.64 2.33 -30.88
CA ARG A 319 -3.57 2.30 -29.41
C ARG A 319 -2.16 1.97 -28.92
N TYR A 320 -1.48 1.00 -29.52
CA TYR A 320 -0.12 0.65 -29.16
C TYR A 320 0.87 1.76 -29.47
N TYR A 321 0.75 2.37 -30.66
CA TYR A 321 1.60 3.49 -31.07
C TYR A 321 1.56 4.64 -30.06
N TYR A 322 0.37 5.05 -29.62
CA TYR A 322 0.24 6.15 -28.66
C TYR A 322 0.54 5.73 -27.21
N SER A 323 0.09 4.56 -26.77
CA SER A 323 0.26 4.12 -25.37
C SER A 323 1.71 3.76 -25.00
N GLY A 324 2.59 3.48 -25.97
CA GLY A 324 4.00 3.20 -25.71
C GLY A 324 4.25 1.99 -24.80
N GLY A 325 3.33 1.01 -24.79
CA GLY A 325 3.43 -0.17 -23.92
C GLY A 325 2.84 0.01 -22.52
N SER A 326 2.10 1.09 -22.25
CA SER A 326 1.34 1.27 -21.02
C SER A 326 -0.07 0.69 -21.16
N VAL A 327 -0.42 -0.28 -20.31
CA VAL A 327 -1.75 -0.88 -20.33
C VAL A 327 -2.81 0.14 -19.92
N ARG A 328 -2.54 1.01 -18.94
CA ARG A 328 -3.48 2.06 -18.50
C ARG A 328 -3.90 2.98 -19.65
N GLU A 329 -2.94 3.42 -20.45
CA GLU A 329 -3.23 4.26 -21.61
C GLU A 329 -3.85 3.44 -22.76
N PHE A 330 -3.37 2.22 -23.00
CA PHE A 330 -3.89 1.34 -24.05
C PHE A 330 -5.38 1.01 -23.88
N THR A 331 -5.85 0.87 -22.64
CA THR A 331 -7.24 0.50 -22.30
C THR A 331 -8.19 1.70 -22.15
N LEU A 332 -7.76 2.92 -22.48
CA LEU A 332 -8.67 4.08 -22.47
C LEU A 332 -9.81 3.90 -23.48
N GLU A 333 -10.92 4.63 -23.29
CA GLU A 333 -12.12 4.45 -24.12
C GLU A 333 -11.83 4.70 -25.61
N SER A 334 -11.08 5.75 -25.94
CA SER A 334 -10.75 6.10 -27.32
C SER A 334 -9.27 6.42 -27.54
N VAL A 335 -8.79 6.29 -28.78
CA VAL A 335 -7.44 6.73 -29.18
C VAL A 335 -7.24 8.25 -28.94
N SER A 336 -8.30 9.05 -29.08
CA SER A 336 -8.25 10.48 -28.74
C SER A 336 -7.96 10.71 -27.26
N ASP A 337 -8.50 9.89 -26.36
CA ASP A 337 -8.22 10.03 -24.92
C ASP A 337 -6.77 9.68 -24.59
N ILE A 338 -6.19 8.71 -25.32
CA ILE A 338 -4.76 8.40 -25.21
C ILE A 338 -3.94 9.63 -25.59
N ARG A 339 -4.23 10.24 -26.75
CA ARG A 339 -3.53 11.44 -27.22
C ARG A 339 -3.69 12.60 -26.25
N ASN A 340 -4.92 12.88 -25.80
CA ASN A 340 -5.19 13.93 -24.83
C ASN A 340 -4.43 13.70 -23.52
N THR A 341 -4.34 12.46 -23.05
CA THR A 341 -3.57 12.12 -21.84
C THR A 341 -2.08 12.41 -22.03
N ILE A 342 -1.54 12.08 -23.20
CA ILE A 342 -0.14 12.37 -23.57
C ILE A 342 0.06 13.88 -23.69
N ASP A 343 -0.76 14.58 -24.47
CA ASP A 343 -0.65 16.02 -24.68
C ASP A 343 -0.75 16.79 -23.36
N ASN A 344 -1.63 16.38 -22.45
CA ASN A 344 -1.70 16.95 -21.10
C ASN A 344 -0.45 16.67 -20.27
N ALA A 345 0.15 15.48 -20.41
CA ALA A 345 1.43 15.19 -19.78
C ALA A 345 2.54 16.10 -20.35
N ILE A 346 2.61 16.24 -21.68
CA ILE A 346 3.60 17.09 -22.36
C ILE A 346 3.42 18.57 -22.01
N ALA A 347 2.19 19.08 -22.02
CA ALA A 347 1.88 20.46 -21.66
C ALA A 347 2.22 20.77 -20.19
N GLY A 348 2.27 19.75 -19.33
CA GLY A 348 2.77 19.85 -17.96
C GLY A 348 4.29 19.96 -17.84
N VAL A 349 5.06 19.85 -18.93
CA VAL A 349 6.50 20.12 -18.94
C VAL A 349 6.71 21.62 -19.18
N SER A 350 6.98 22.38 -18.11
CA SER A 350 7.22 23.82 -18.22
C SER A 350 8.64 24.19 -18.71
N GLU A 351 9.61 23.27 -18.65
CA GLU A 351 11.00 23.56 -19.07
C GLU A 351 11.59 22.38 -19.89
N SER A 352 11.89 22.63 -21.17
CA SER A 352 12.55 21.66 -22.04
C SER A 352 13.97 21.27 -21.58
N ASP A 353 14.60 22.09 -20.74
CA ASP A 353 15.91 21.83 -20.13
C ASP A 353 15.86 20.73 -19.04
N GLU A 354 14.70 20.50 -18.40
CA GLU A 354 14.52 19.40 -17.45
C GLU A 354 14.59 18.03 -18.14
N LEU A 355 14.10 17.91 -19.38
CA LEU A 355 14.16 16.68 -20.17
C LEU A 355 15.59 16.30 -20.58
N LEU A 356 16.46 17.29 -20.77
CA LEU A 356 17.84 17.10 -21.26
C LEU A 356 18.88 17.05 -20.14
N SER A 357 18.55 17.51 -18.94
CA SER A 357 19.46 17.48 -17.80
C SER A 357 19.45 16.10 -17.11
N ARG A 358 20.42 15.25 -17.50
CA ARG A 358 20.69 13.92 -16.92
C ARG A 358 20.95 13.88 -15.39
N LYS A 359 20.86 15.02 -14.68
CA LYS A 359 21.25 15.19 -13.27
C LYS A 359 20.16 15.78 -12.36
N ARG A 360 18.97 16.14 -12.83
CA ARG A 360 17.93 16.78 -11.98
C ARG A 360 16.55 16.12 -11.93
N PHE A 361 16.38 14.92 -12.49
CA PHE A 361 15.15 14.12 -12.32
C PHE A 361 14.87 13.67 -10.87
N ILE A 362 15.66 14.13 -9.89
CA ILE A 362 15.55 13.78 -8.47
C ILE A 362 14.69 14.80 -7.70
N HIS A 363 14.31 15.97 -8.26
CA HIS A 363 13.74 17.06 -7.43
C HIS A 363 12.49 17.80 -7.95
N SER A 364 11.89 17.51 -9.11
CA SER A 364 10.64 18.19 -9.51
C SER A 364 9.40 17.36 -9.14
N HIS A 365 8.70 17.85 -8.11
CA HIS A 365 7.44 17.34 -7.61
C HIS A 365 6.31 17.40 -8.65
N THR A 366 5.38 16.46 -8.54
CA THR A 366 3.98 16.43 -9.07
C THR A 366 3.67 15.95 -10.49
N SER A 367 4.63 15.81 -11.42
CA SER A 367 4.34 15.30 -12.77
C SER A 367 5.23 14.11 -13.17
N GLN A 368 4.72 12.90 -12.98
CA GLN A 368 5.29 11.70 -13.61
C GLN A 368 5.07 11.78 -15.13
N MET A 369 6.18 11.86 -15.89
CA MET A 369 6.22 11.80 -17.35
C MET A 369 6.48 10.37 -17.81
N ASN A 370 5.69 9.90 -18.78
CA ASN A 370 6.01 8.70 -19.55
C ASN A 370 7.22 8.98 -20.45
N ARG A 371 8.17 8.04 -20.54
CA ARG A 371 9.32 8.17 -21.44
C ARG A 371 8.82 8.29 -22.88
N PHE A 372 9.15 9.39 -23.53
CA PHE A 372 9.10 9.52 -24.98
C PHE A 372 9.96 8.43 -25.64
N ARG A 373 9.43 7.84 -26.70
CA ARG A 373 10.22 7.24 -27.78
C ARG A 373 10.03 8.07 -29.02
#